data_AF-A0A3D1HI67-F1
#
_entry.id   AF-A0A3D1HI67-F1
#
_cell.length_a   1.000
_cell.length_b   1.000
_cell.length_c   1.000
_cell.angle_alpha   90.00
_cell.angle_beta   90.00
_cell.angle_gamma   90.00
#
_symmetry.space_group_name_H-M   'P 1'
#
loop_
_entity.id
_entity.type
_entity.pdbx_description
1 polymer ?
#
loop_
_entity_poly.entity_id
_entity_poly.type
_entity_poly.pdbx_seq_one_letter_code
_entity_poly.pdbx_strand_id
1 'polypeptide(L)'
;KKIMANSKTAAPAKKKGFQGVRAAIWIIVLCFIAGVCFYQFVLGNPGNFQGGDNANAPLPGNLLGTIYKGGIVVPVIITLLFTVIALSVERGLALRTANGKSSLVKFVANVKAAVSAGDMAKAQQLCDKQQGVVGNVVTASLKAYAEMEKTPGLKKEQKVSKIQQAH
;
A
#
# COMPACT_ATOMS: atom_id res chain seq x y z
N LYS A 1 0.96 3.41 -49.27
CA LYS A 1 0.77 2.12 -48.56
C LYS A 1 2.12 1.59 -48.04
N LYS A 2 2.50 1.90 -46.79
CA LYS A 2 3.47 1.23 -45.87
C LYS A 2 3.82 2.26 -44.78
N ILE A 3 3.08 2.35 -43.68
CA ILE A 3 3.12 1.50 -42.46
C ILE A 3 4.43 1.69 -41.68
N MET A 4 4.33 2.57 -40.68
CA MET A 4 4.81 2.47 -39.29
C MET A 4 6.33 2.50 -39.03
N ALA A 5 6.81 3.66 -38.59
CA ALA A 5 8.07 3.81 -37.88
C ALA A 5 7.92 3.27 -36.44
N ASN A 6 8.77 2.29 -36.16
CA ASN A 6 9.01 1.57 -34.92
C ASN A 6 9.14 2.50 -33.69
N SER A 7 8.08 2.63 -32.88
CA SER A 7 8.18 3.12 -31.51
C SER A 7 8.88 2.04 -30.68
N LYS A 8 10.19 2.20 -30.47
CA LYS A 8 10.92 1.43 -29.45
C LYS A 8 10.30 1.75 -28.09
N THR A 9 9.32 0.96 -27.68
CA THR A 9 8.81 0.90 -26.31
C THR A 9 10.01 0.66 -25.41
N ALA A 10 10.38 1.68 -24.62
CA ALA A 10 11.37 1.53 -23.57
C ALA A 10 10.96 0.31 -22.73
N ALA A 11 11.85 -0.69 -22.66
CA ALA A 11 11.61 -1.90 -21.89
C ALA A 11 11.19 -1.50 -20.46
N PRO A 12 10.14 -2.12 -19.89
CA PRO A 12 9.71 -1.82 -18.53
C PRO A 12 10.92 -2.04 -17.62
N ALA A 13 11.31 -0.99 -16.89
CA ALA A 13 12.34 -1.07 -15.88
C ALA A 13 12.12 -2.34 -15.05
N LYS A 14 13.15 -3.17 -14.90
CA LYS A 14 13.12 -4.41 -14.12
C LYS A 14 12.39 -4.13 -12.82
N LYS A 15 11.15 -4.62 -12.71
CA LYS A 15 10.36 -4.50 -11.49
C LYS A 15 11.21 -5.19 -10.43
N LYS A 16 11.70 -4.44 -9.44
CA LYS A 16 12.36 -5.03 -8.27
C LYS A 16 11.37 -6.05 -7.73
N GLY A 17 11.63 -7.32 -8.02
CA GLY A 17 10.73 -8.41 -7.74
C GLY A 17 10.42 -8.40 -6.25
N PHE A 18 9.14 -8.39 -5.94
CA PHE A 18 8.56 -8.98 -4.75
C PHE A 18 9.43 -8.83 -3.46
N GLN A 19 9.73 -7.59 -3.05
CA GLN A 19 10.27 -7.33 -1.71
C GLN A 19 9.27 -7.71 -0.61
N GLY A 20 7.97 -7.77 -0.94
CA GLY A 20 6.90 -8.09 0.00
C GLY A 20 6.93 -9.53 0.57
N VAL A 21 7.42 -10.54 -0.15
CA VAL A 21 7.34 -11.97 0.28
C VAL A 21 8.46 -12.22 1.26
N ARG A 22 9.63 -11.63 1.02
CA ARG A 22 10.73 -11.69 1.96
C ARG A 22 10.35 -11.01 3.27
N ALA A 23 9.71 -9.85 3.23
CA ALA A 23 9.22 -9.18 4.42
C ALA A 23 8.11 -10.00 5.12
N ALA A 24 7.18 -10.57 4.37
CA ALA A 24 6.07 -11.36 4.91
C ALA A 24 6.54 -12.59 5.70
N ILE A 25 7.57 -13.31 5.22
CA ILE A 25 8.12 -14.47 5.95
C ILE A 25 8.66 -14.05 7.32
N TRP A 26 9.42 -12.95 7.39
CA TRP A 26 9.93 -12.42 8.66
C TRP A 26 8.80 -11.95 9.58
N ILE A 27 7.76 -11.31 9.03
CA ILE A 27 6.56 -10.90 9.78
C ILE A 27 5.85 -12.11 10.40
N ILE A 28 5.67 -13.19 9.65
CA ILE A 28 4.96 -14.39 10.10
C ILE A 28 5.72 -15.07 11.25
N VAL A 29 7.04 -15.21 11.11
CA VAL A 29 7.90 -15.78 12.15
C VAL A 29 7.84 -14.94 13.43
N LEU A 30 7.92 -13.61 13.30
CA LEU A 30 7.81 -12.70 14.45
C LEU A 30 6.44 -12.82 15.14
N CYS A 31 5.34 -12.89 14.39
CA CYS A 31 3.99 -13.03 14.94
C CYS A 31 3.81 -14.36 15.67
N PHE A 32 4.38 -15.45 15.15
CA PHE A 32 4.32 -16.76 15.80
C PHE A 32 5.08 -16.75 17.13
N ILE A 33 6.31 -16.22 17.14
CA ILE A 33 7.11 -16.08 18.37
C ILE A 33 6.38 -15.19 19.38
N ALA A 34 5.89 -14.02 18.96
CA ALA A 34 5.17 -13.10 19.83
C ALA A 34 3.90 -13.73 20.43
N GLY A 35 3.12 -14.49 19.65
CA GLY A 35 1.92 -15.16 20.14
C GLY A 35 2.21 -16.27 21.15
N VAL A 36 3.24 -17.09 20.92
CA VAL A 36 3.68 -18.13 21.86
C VAL A 36 4.26 -17.51 23.13
N CYS A 37 5.09 -16.47 23.00
CA CYS A 37 5.61 -15.73 24.15
C CYS A 37 4.47 -15.08 24.95
N PHE A 38 3.48 -14.46 24.31
CA PHE A 38 2.33 -13.88 25.01
C PHE A 38 1.54 -14.94 25.79
N TYR A 39 1.34 -16.12 25.20
CA TYR A 39 0.69 -17.24 25.88
C TYR A 39 1.46 -17.70 27.12
N GLN A 40 2.78 -17.91 27.04
CA GLN A 40 3.55 -18.35 28.21
C GLN A 40 3.79 -17.27 29.25
N PHE A 41 4.11 -16.04 28.85
CA PHE A 41 4.52 -15.00 29.78
C PHE A 41 3.36 -14.21 30.38
N VAL A 42 2.25 -14.03 29.66
CA VAL A 42 1.11 -13.24 30.15
C VAL A 42 0.06 -14.15 30.77
N LEU A 43 -0.39 -15.15 30.01
CA LEU A 43 -1.46 -16.06 30.47
C LEU A 43 -0.90 -17.14 31.39
N GLY A 44 0.27 -17.70 31.07
CA GLY A 44 0.98 -18.71 31.86
C GLY A 44 1.77 -18.17 33.05
N ASN A 45 1.62 -16.89 33.42
CA ASN A 45 2.32 -16.32 34.56
C ASN A 45 1.94 -17.06 35.85
N PRO A 46 2.91 -17.55 36.66
CA PRO A 46 2.65 -18.29 37.89
C PRO A 46 1.78 -17.51 38.89
N GLY A 47 1.82 -16.17 38.86
CA GLY A 47 0.95 -15.31 39.66
C GLY A 47 -0.55 -15.36 39.31
N ASN A 48 -0.93 -16.04 38.22
CA ASN A 48 -2.32 -16.25 37.83
C ASN A 48 -2.94 -17.56 38.37
N PHE A 49 -2.13 -18.43 38.97
CA PHE A 49 -2.53 -19.78 39.37
C PHE A 49 -2.34 -20.03 40.86
N GLN A 50 -3.17 -20.91 41.42
CA GLN A 50 -3.10 -21.28 42.83
C GLN A 50 -1.77 -21.97 43.14
N GLY A 51 -1.06 -21.50 44.15
CA GLY A 51 0.23 -22.06 44.55
C GLY A 51 1.40 -21.72 43.62
N GLY A 52 1.24 -20.79 42.67
CA GLY A 52 2.34 -20.37 41.79
C GLY A 52 2.68 -21.35 40.67
N ASP A 53 1.82 -22.33 40.42
CA ASP A 53 2.03 -23.39 39.42
C ASP A 53 0.89 -23.38 38.40
N ASN A 54 1.23 -23.25 37.11
CA ASN A 54 0.30 -23.22 35.99
C ASN A 54 -0.45 -24.55 35.76
N ALA A 55 -0.02 -25.64 36.41
CA ALA A 55 -0.75 -26.90 36.47
C ALA A 55 -1.99 -26.83 37.39
N ASN A 56 -2.01 -25.93 38.37
CA ASN A 56 -3.11 -25.81 39.33
C ASN A 56 -4.27 -24.98 38.77
N ALA A 57 -5.40 -24.97 39.50
CA ALA A 57 -6.54 -24.15 39.13
C ALA A 57 -6.15 -22.66 39.09
N PRO A 58 -6.71 -21.86 38.17
CA PRO A 58 -6.51 -20.43 38.18
C PRO A 58 -6.99 -19.82 39.50
N LEU A 59 -6.40 -18.71 39.90
CA LEU A 59 -6.86 -17.97 41.08
C LEU A 59 -8.33 -17.56 40.89
N PRO A 60 -9.19 -17.69 41.91
CA PRO A 60 -10.60 -17.32 41.82
C PRO A 60 -10.71 -15.84 41.43
N GLY A 61 -11.35 -15.56 40.28
CA GLY A 61 -11.48 -14.22 39.71
C GLY A 61 -10.38 -13.81 38.72
N ASN A 62 -9.31 -14.60 38.54
CA ASN A 62 -8.26 -14.31 37.58
C ASN A 62 -8.59 -14.90 36.19
N LEU A 63 -9.12 -14.05 35.31
CA LEU A 63 -9.54 -14.41 33.97
C LEU A 63 -8.36 -14.91 33.11
N LEU A 64 -7.15 -14.39 33.32
CA LEU A 64 -5.97 -14.74 32.52
C LEU A 64 -5.55 -16.20 32.73
N GLY A 65 -5.61 -16.69 33.97
CA GLY A 65 -5.32 -18.10 34.27
C GLY A 65 -6.39 -19.05 33.70
N THR A 66 -7.66 -18.63 33.72
CA THR A 66 -8.77 -19.42 33.12
C THR A 66 -8.63 -19.51 31.61
N ILE A 67 -8.22 -18.43 30.95
CA ILE A 67 -7.97 -18.42 29.51
C ILE A 67 -6.75 -19.29 29.16
N TYR A 68 -5.69 -19.30 29.98
CA TYR A 68 -4.54 -20.18 29.78
C TYR A 68 -4.92 -21.67 29.78
N LYS A 69 -5.79 -22.07 30.71
CA LYS A 69 -6.35 -23.43 30.81
C LYS A 69 -7.25 -23.81 29.62
N GLY A 70 -7.63 -22.86 28.77
CA GLY A 70 -8.31 -23.11 27.49
C GLY A 70 -7.48 -23.91 26.48
N GLY A 71 -6.21 -24.19 26.80
CA GLY A 71 -5.34 -25.11 26.06
C GLY A 71 -4.76 -24.52 24.78
N ILE A 72 -4.28 -25.40 23.90
CA ILE A 72 -3.55 -25.06 22.66
C ILE A 72 -4.38 -24.20 21.70
N VAL A 73 -5.70 -24.17 21.83
CA VAL A 73 -6.58 -23.32 21.00
C VAL A 73 -6.32 -21.83 21.24
N VAL A 74 -6.01 -21.43 22.48
CA VAL A 74 -5.77 -20.02 22.85
C VAL A 74 -4.57 -19.40 22.11
N PRO A 75 -3.36 -19.97 22.13
CA PRO A 75 -2.23 -19.41 21.40
C PRO A 75 -2.47 -19.37 19.89
N VAL A 76 -3.21 -20.34 19.32
CA VAL A 76 -3.56 -20.33 17.90
C VAL A 76 -4.40 -19.09 17.56
N ILE A 77 -5.46 -18.81 18.31
CA ILE A 77 -6.31 -17.62 18.07
C ILE A 77 -5.50 -16.32 18.22
N ILE A 78 -4.62 -16.24 19.22
CA ILE A 78 -3.75 -15.08 19.44
C ILE A 78 -2.77 -14.87 18.29
N THR A 79 -2.15 -15.94 17.76
CA THR A 79 -1.26 -15.85 16.60
C THR A 79 -2.00 -15.39 15.35
N LEU A 80 -3.24 -15.86 15.13
CA LEU A 80 -4.10 -15.37 14.05
C LEU A 80 -4.40 -13.87 14.21
N LEU A 81 -4.74 -13.41 15.41
CA LEU A 81 -4.98 -12.00 15.70
C LEU A 81 -3.76 -11.12 15.40
N PHE A 82 -2.57 -11.51 15.89
CA PHE A 82 -1.33 -10.78 15.60
C PHE A 82 -1.00 -10.76 14.11
N THR A 83 -1.26 -11.87 13.40
CA THR A 83 -1.04 -11.93 11.95
C THR A 83 -1.95 -10.95 11.19
N VAL A 84 -3.24 -10.87 11.56
CA VAL A 84 -4.18 -9.90 10.96
C VAL A 84 -3.73 -8.46 11.21
N ILE A 85 -3.29 -8.16 12.43
CA ILE A 85 -2.77 -6.83 12.79
C ILE A 85 -1.49 -6.52 11.98
N ALA A 86 -0.55 -7.46 11.90
CA ALA A 86 0.70 -7.27 11.16
C ALA A 86 0.45 -7.02 9.66
N LEU A 87 -0.43 -7.80 9.03
CA LEU A 87 -0.83 -7.58 7.64
C LEU A 87 -1.54 -6.23 7.42
N SER A 88 -2.32 -5.77 8.40
CA SER A 88 -2.98 -4.47 8.36
C SER A 88 -1.95 -3.33 8.39
N VAL A 89 -0.93 -3.43 9.24
CA VAL A 89 0.15 -2.45 9.32
C VAL A 89 1.01 -2.45 8.06
N GLU A 90 1.36 -3.63 7.54
CA GLU A 90 2.10 -3.76 6.27
C GLU A 90 1.35 -3.05 5.14
N ARG A 91 0.03 -3.28 5.04
CA ARG A 91 -0.82 -2.63 4.04
C ARG A 91 -0.89 -1.12 4.25
N GLY A 92 -0.99 -0.65 5.49
CA GLY A 92 -0.98 0.76 5.84
C GLY A 92 0.32 1.47 5.44
N LEU A 93 1.47 0.87 5.72
CA LEU A 93 2.79 1.40 5.36
C LEU A 93 3.03 1.37 3.84
N ALA A 94 2.56 0.31 3.16
CA ALA A 94 2.62 0.22 1.71
C ALA A 94 1.78 1.34 1.04
N LEU A 95 0.55 1.59 1.53
CA LEU A 95 -0.28 2.69 1.03
C LEU A 95 0.36 4.06 1.31
N ARG A 96 0.94 4.26 2.50
CA ARG A 96 1.66 5.51 2.84
C ARG A 96 2.84 5.75 1.91
N THR A 97 3.60 4.71 1.59
CA THR A 97 4.73 4.79 0.66
C THR A 97 4.26 5.04 -0.79
N ALA A 98 3.13 4.46 -1.20
CA ALA A 98 2.56 4.64 -2.53
C ALA A 98 1.96 6.05 -2.77
N ASN A 99 1.45 6.71 -1.72
CA ASN A 99 0.78 8.01 -1.83
C ASN A 99 1.74 9.20 -2.12
N GLY A 100 3.06 9.00 -2.02
CA GLY A 100 4.06 10.03 -2.35
C GLY A 100 4.31 11.05 -1.22
N LYS A 101 5.17 12.03 -1.49
CA LYS A 101 5.74 12.93 -0.46
C LYS A 101 4.81 14.07 -0.02
N SER A 102 3.76 14.39 -0.77
CA SER A 102 2.87 15.52 -0.47
C SER A 102 1.39 15.14 -0.36
N SER A 103 0.62 15.96 0.35
CA SER A 103 -0.82 15.81 0.47
C SER A 103 -1.49 15.78 -0.91
N LEU A 104 -2.18 14.68 -1.21
CA LEU A 104 -2.89 14.48 -2.48
C LEU A 104 -3.88 15.61 -2.77
N VAL A 105 -4.57 16.13 -1.75
CA VAL A 105 -5.55 17.21 -1.89
C VAL A 105 -4.90 18.50 -2.38
N LYS A 106 -3.77 18.88 -1.77
CA LYS A 106 -3.01 20.07 -2.18
C LYS A 106 -2.36 19.89 -3.54
N PHE A 107 -1.88 18.68 -3.83
CA PHE A 107 -1.32 18.33 -5.14
C PHE A 107 -2.33 18.50 -6.27
N VAL A 108 -3.51 17.91 -6.14
CA VAL A 108 -4.57 18.01 -7.16
C VAL A 108 -5.01 19.46 -7.35
N ALA A 109 -5.15 20.24 -6.27
CA ALA A 109 -5.50 21.66 -6.35
C ALA A 109 -4.44 22.48 -7.11
N ASN A 110 -3.15 22.28 -6.79
CA ASN A 110 -2.04 23.01 -7.42
C ASN A 110 -1.84 22.62 -8.89
N VAL A 111 -1.97 21.33 -9.23
CA VAL A 111 -1.90 20.87 -10.62
C VAL A 111 -3.08 21.43 -11.43
N LYS A 112 -4.30 21.37 -10.89
CA LYS A 112 -5.48 21.94 -11.57
C LYS A 112 -5.28 23.43 -11.85
N ALA A 113 -4.80 24.20 -10.87
CA ALA A 113 -4.52 25.63 -11.06
C ALA A 113 -3.47 25.89 -12.14
N ALA A 114 -2.39 25.11 -12.19
CA ALA A 114 -1.35 25.24 -13.22
C ALA A 114 -1.86 24.90 -14.62
N VAL A 115 -2.66 23.83 -14.76
CA VAL A 115 -3.28 23.44 -16.03
C VAL A 115 -4.31 24.47 -16.51
N SER A 116 -5.14 24.99 -15.61
CA SER A 116 -6.11 26.06 -15.94
C SER A 116 -5.45 27.37 -16.34
N ALA A 117 -4.23 27.65 -15.86
CA ALA A 117 -3.43 28.79 -16.28
C ALA A 117 -2.66 28.55 -17.60
N GLY A 118 -2.75 27.36 -18.19
CA GLY A 118 -2.02 26.99 -19.40
C GLY A 118 -0.53 26.67 -19.20
N ASP A 119 -0.05 26.62 -17.96
CA ASP A 119 1.35 26.42 -17.63
C ASP A 119 1.66 24.92 -17.42
N MET A 120 1.83 24.22 -18.54
CA MET A 120 2.09 22.77 -18.57
C MET A 120 3.47 22.40 -18.01
N ALA A 121 4.45 23.32 -18.09
CA ALA A 121 5.79 23.11 -17.55
C ALA A 121 5.78 23.11 -16.01
N LYS A 122 5.05 24.04 -15.40
CA LYS A 122 4.85 24.07 -13.94
C LYS A 122 4.04 22.87 -13.44
N ALA A 123 3.06 22.40 -14.20
CA ALA A 123 2.32 21.19 -13.87
C ALA A 123 3.23 19.94 -13.85
N GLN A 124 4.14 19.80 -14.81
CA GLN A 124 5.14 18.71 -14.81
C GLN A 124 6.08 18.78 -13.60
N GLN A 125 6.63 19.95 -13.28
CA GLN A 125 7.49 20.12 -12.11
C GLN A 125 6.80 19.76 -10.78
N LEU A 126 5.51 20.07 -10.65
CA LEU A 126 4.72 19.67 -9.47
C LEU A 126 4.53 18.15 -9.41
N CYS A 127 4.32 17.48 -10.55
CA CYS A 127 4.18 16.03 -10.60
C CYS A 127 5.50 15.31 -10.29
N ASP A 128 6.63 15.83 -10.78
CA ASP A 128 7.96 15.32 -10.46
C ASP A 128 8.29 15.44 -8.96
N LYS A 129 7.73 16.44 -8.25
CA LYS A 129 7.88 16.59 -6.80
C LYS A 129 7.03 15.62 -5.97
N GLN A 130 5.84 15.23 -6.45
CA GLN A 130 4.93 14.34 -5.72
C GLN A 130 5.49 12.91 -5.60
N GLN A 131 6.17 12.42 -6.66
CA GLN A 131 6.76 11.07 -6.78
C GLN A 131 5.91 9.92 -6.18
N GLY A 132 4.57 10.06 -6.26
CA GLY A 132 3.60 9.06 -5.81
C GLY A 132 2.80 8.52 -6.99
N VAL A 133 1.95 7.53 -6.75
CA VAL A 133 1.13 6.88 -7.79
C VAL A 133 0.33 7.91 -8.60
N VAL A 134 -0.29 8.88 -7.93
CA VAL A 134 -1.09 9.93 -8.58
C VAL A 134 -0.21 10.86 -9.42
N GLY A 135 0.98 11.22 -8.94
CA GLY A 135 1.93 12.06 -9.69
C GLY A 135 2.41 11.39 -10.98
N ASN A 136 2.70 10.09 -10.93
CA ASN A 136 3.09 9.32 -12.12
C ASN A 136 1.96 9.22 -13.16
N VAL A 137 0.72 8.97 -12.72
CA VAL A 137 -0.44 8.91 -13.63
C VAL A 137 -0.67 10.26 -14.29
N VAL A 138 -0.68 11.35 -13.52
CA VAL A 138 -0.89 12.70 -14.06
C VAL A 138 0.25 13.11 -15.00
N THR A 139 1.50 12.78 -14.68
CA THR A 139 2.65 13.01 -15.57
C THR A 139 2.49 12.28 -16.90
N ALA A 140 2.06 11.02 -16.88
CA ALA A 140 1.81 10.24 -18.09
C ALA A 140 0.71 10.85 -18.96
N SER A 141 -0.38 11.32 -18.33
CA SER A 141 -1.45 12.05 -19.03
C SER A 141 -0.93 13.35 -19.65
N LEU A 142 -0.22 14.20 -18.89
CA LEU A 142 0.35 15.45 -19.41
C LEU A 142 1.35 15.23 -20.54
N LYS A 143 2.16 14.17 -20.44
CA LYS A 143 3.10 13.79 -21.50
C LYS A 143 2.38 13.34 -22.77
N ALA A 144 1.29 12.58 -22.65
CA ALA A 144 0.45 12.20 -23.78
C ALA A 144 -0.21 13.43 -24.43
N TYR A 145 -0.69 14.40 -23.63
CA TYR A 145 -1.20 15.67 -24.16
C TYR A 145 -0.13 16.44 -24.94
N ALA A 146 1.09 16.58 -24.39
CA ALA A 146 2.19 17.27 -25.06
C ALA A 146 2.63 16.58 -26.37
N GLU A 147 2.58 15.24 -26.43
CA GLU A 147 2.86 14.47 -27.64
C GLU A 147 1.78 14.68 -28.72
N MET A 148 0.51 14.81 -28.30
CA MET A 148 -0.62 15.12 -29.19
C MET A 148 -0.64 16.57 -29.71
N GLU A 149 0.00 17.52 -29.03
CA GLU A 149 0.22 18.89 -29.52
C GLU A 149 1.40 18.98 -30.49
N LYS A 150 2.45 18.20 -30.27
CA LYS A 150 3.65 18.17 -31.11
C LYS A 150 3.52 17.35 -32.40
N THR A 151 2.45 16.57 -32.54
CA THR A 151 2.17 15.83 -33.78
C THR A 151 1.41 16.73 -34.77
N PRO A 152 2.06 17.24 -35.84
CA PRO A 152 1.36 18.03 -36.85
C PRO A 152 0.49 17.10 -37.69
N GLY A 153 -0.83 17.34 -37.73
CA GLY A 153 -1.70 16.61 -38.66
C GLY A 153 -3.15 16.33 -38.28
N LEU A 154 -3.69 16.84 -37.15
CA LEU A 154 -5.14 16.76 -36.90
C LEU A 154 -5.72 18.15 -36.66
N LYS A 155 -6.37 18.68 -37.71
CA LYS A 155 -7.21 19.88 -37.68
C LYS A 155 -8.21 19.76 -36.54
N LYS A 156 -8.37 20.85 -35.79
CA LYS A 156 -9.17 20.96 -34.56
C LYS A 156 -10.60 20.43 -34.70
N GLU A 157 -11.17 20.43 -35.90
CA GLU A 157 -12.52 19.94 -36.20
C GLU A 157 -12.69 18.40 -36.17
N GLN A 158 -11.66 17.61 -36.52
CA GLN A 158 -11.76 16.13 -36.45
C GLN A 158 -11.55 15.57 -35.03
N LYS A 159 -10.95 16.35 -34.12
CA LYS A 159 -10.76 15.96 -32.71
C LYS A 159 -12.05 16.04 -31.90
N VAL A 160 -12.97 16.97 -32.22
CA VAL A 160 -14.27 17.09 -31.55
C VAL A 160 -15.24 15.99 -32.02
N SER A 161 -15.26 15.68 -33.32
CA SER A 161 -16.12 14.65 -33.90
C SER A 161 -15.84 13.24 -33.35
N LYS A 162 -14.58 12.88 -33.06
CA LYS A 162 -14.23 11.59 -32.43
C LYS A 162 -14.55 11.51 -30.94
N ILE A 163 -14.68 12.64 -30.25
CA ILE A 163 -15.08 12.69 -28.83
C ILE A 163 -16.60 12.55 -28.70
N GLN A 164 -17.37 13.07 -29.67
CA GLN A 164 -18.84 12.92 -29.70
C GLN A 164 -19.36 11.58 -30.24
N GLN A 165 -18.57 10.85 -31.04
CA GLN A 165 -18.97 9.53 -31.56
C GLN A 165 -18.52 8.34 -30.69
N ALA A 166 -17.72 8.60 -29.65
CA ALA A 166 -17.28 7.57 -28.70
C ALA A 166 -18.11 7.57 -27.39
N HIS A 167 -19.20 8.34 -27.38
CA HIS A 167 -20.27 8.31 -26.39
C HIS A 167 -21.59 7.95 -27.09
#